data_AF-A0A845UTP1-F1
#
_entry.id   AF-A0A845UTP1-F1
#
_cell.length_a   1.000
_cell.length_b   1.000
_cell.length_c   1.000
_cell.angle_alpha   90.00
_cell.angle_beta   90.00
_cell.angle_gamma   90.00
#
_symmetry.space_group_name_H-M   'P 1'
#
loop_
_entity.id
_entity.type
_entity.pdbx_description
1 polymer ?
#
loop_
_entity_poly.entity_id
_entity_poly.type
_entity_poly.pdbx_seq_one_letter_code
_entity_poly.pdbx_strand_id
1 'polypeptide(L)'
;MTQNLARINRVLATRWYDLLIPDADLAALQERLSDDPAGGKPLGMHRRNLYRVFNDRELTTGGRFYGGWWQSVPKAYRRHLAVNGKRMVEIDYSNLHPVILYAEAGATPPVDCYRGIFDEVTETKGGAELRSMVKATFNAMLNAERPLRQAPKGIEPGKFNMSWPSVSNAVRSAHGPIENKFYTGAGKRLQRTDSDVAERVMLDFIESGIPILPVHDSFLVHEGHREFLNKSMQSALVEVCGVETKLKVIDADLSSVVAEQAADRAKDPEDFGPQTSLDISEILSSQEGYDRRLDAFFNIEQA
;
A
#
# COMPACT_ATOMS: atom_id res chain seq x y z
N MET A 1 -4.68 22.05 6.15
CA MET A 1 -3.72 21.36 5.25
C MET A 1 -2.26 21.56 5.69
N THR A 2 -1.65 22.74 5.56
CA THR A 2 -0.20 22.92 5.85
C THR A 2 0.19 22.62 7.30
N GLN A 3 -0.64 23.02 8.28
CA GLN A 3 -0.38 22.76 9.70
C GLN A 3 -0.45 21.26 10.04
N ASN A 4 -1.44 20.54 9.49
CA ASN A 4 -1.57 19.09 9.65
C ASN A 4 -0.36 18.36 9.06
N LEU A 5 0.04 18.72 7.85
CA LEU A 5 1.23 18.15 7.20
C LEU A 5 2.50 18.37 8.04
N ALA A 6 2.68 19.56 8.61
CA ALA A 6 3.82 19.84 9.49
C ALA A 6 3.81 18.98 10.76
N ARG A 7 2.64 18.75 11.37
CA ARG A 7 2.49 17.84 12.53
C ARG A 7 2.83 16.40 12.15
N ILE A 8 2.32 15.93 11.00
CA ILE A 8 2.61 14.59 10.46
C ILE A 8 4.12 14.42 10.28
N ASN A 9 4.75 15.33 9.54
CA ASN A 9 6.18 15.26 9.27
C ASN A 9 7.04 15.36 10.53
N ARG A 10 6.61 16.08 11.55
CA ARG A 10 7.31 16.14 12.84
C ARG A 10 7.40 14.76 13.49
N VAL A 11 6.29 14.01 13.53
CA VAL A 11 6.30 12.64 14.08
C VAL A 11 7.11 11.69 13.21
N LEU A 12 7.07 11.86 11.88
CA LEU A 12 7.85 11.03 10.97
C LEU A 12 9.36 11.31 11.00
N ALA A 13 9.77 12.53 11.33
CA ALA A 13 11.18 12.89 11.36
C ALA A 13 11.93 12.32 12.58
N THR A 14 11.23 11.99 13.67
CA THR A 14 11.82 11.58 14.96
C THR A 14 11.91 10.07 15.15
N ARG A 15 11.80 9.31 14.05
CA ARG A 15 11.78 7.85 14.08
C ARG A 15 12.82 7.27 13.13
N TRP A 16 13.25 6.07 13.46
CA TRP A 16 14.09 5.24 12.62
C TRP A 16 13.23 4.36 11.72
N TYR A 17 13.64 4.24 10.46
CA TYR A 17 12.94 3.47 9.44
C TYR A 17 13.95 2.61 8.71
N ASP A 18 13.65 1.32 8.58
CA ASP A 18 14.54 0.40 7.89
C ASP A 18 13.76 -0.76 7.24
N LEU A 19 14.44 -1.51 6.38
CA LEU A 19 14.05 -2.84 5.95
C LEU A 19 14.86 -3.87 6.75
N LEU A 20 14.19 -4.72 7.52
CA LEU A 20 14.79 -5.83 8.23
C LEU A 20 15.16 -6.95 7.25
N ILE A 21 16.19 -6.66 6.44
CA ILE A 21 16.84 -7.56 5.49
C ILE A 21 18.36 -7.40 5.62
N PRO A 22 19.14 -8.44 5.27
CA PRO A 22 20.60 -8.36 5.20
C PRO A 22 21.11 -7.23 4.30
N ASP A 23 22.32 -6.73 4.57
CA ASP A 23 22.93 -5.65 3.77
C ASP A 23 23.10 -6.06 2.29
N ALA A 24 23.46 -7.31 2.03
CA ALA A 24 23.58 -7.84 0.67
C ALA A 24 22.25 -7.81 -0.09
N ASP A 25 21.15 -8.16 0.57
CA ASP A 25 19.80 -8.14 -0.02
C ASP A 25 19.32 -6.72 -0.25
N LEU A 26 19.66 -5.79 0.66
CA LEU A 26 19.38 -4.37 0.47
C LEU A 26 20.16 -3.80 -0.71
N ALA A 27 21.43 -4.17 -0.88
CA ALA A 27 22.26 -3.76 -2.01
C ALA A 27 21.69 -4.29 -3.34
N ALA A 28 21.34 -5.58 -3.39
CA ALA A 28 20.72 -6.19 -4.56
C ALA A 28 19.35 -5.56 -4.90
N LEU A 29 18.56 -5.20 -3.88
CA LEU A 29 17.32 -4.47 -4.07
C LEU A 29 17.56 -3.07 -4.67
N GLN A 30 18.56 -2.34 -4.18
CA GLN A 30 18.92 -1.01 -4.69
C GLN A 30 19.38 -1.05 -6.16
N GLU A 31 20.21 -2.04 -6.52
CA GLU A 31 20.66 -2.26 -7.89
C GLU A 31 19.47 -2.55 -8.82
N ARG A 32 18.63 -3.53 -8.44
CA ARG A 32 17.44 -3.89 -9.21
C ARG A 32 16.48 -2.72 -9.41
N LEU A 33 16.32 -1.85 -8.40
CA LEU A 33 15.49 -0.66 -8.51
C LEU A 33 16.11 0.43 -9.39
N SER A 34 17.43 0.50 -9.48
CA SER A 34 18.14 1.46 -10.32
C SER A 34 18.07 1.09 -11.79
N ASP A 35 18.06 -0.21 -12.10
CA ASP A 35 18.01 -0.74 -13.46
C ASP A 35 16.59 -0.93 -14.02
N ASP A 36 15.55 -0.64 -13.24
CA ASP A 36 14.16 -0.86 -13.65
C ASP A 36 13.77 0.04 -14.85
N PRO A 37 13.49 -0.54 -16.04
CA PRO A 37 13.11 0.22 -17.23
C PRO A 37 11.78 0.96 -17.07
N ALA A 38 10.97 0.62 -16.07
CA ALA A 38 9.74 1.32 -15.72
C ALA A 38 9.98 2.61 -14.91
N GLY A 39 11.25 2.98 -14.65
CA GLY A 39 11.62 4.19 -13.92
C GLY A 39 11.68 3.99 -12.41
N GLY A 40 12.05 2.79 -11.96
CA GLY A 40 12.41 2.55 -10.57
C GLY A 40 13.52 3.52 -10.15
N LYS A 41 13.48 3.94 -8.88
CA LYS A 41 14.54 4.76 -8.29
C LYS A 41 15.07 4.02 -7.07
N PRO A 42 16.39 4.06 -6.82
CA PRO A 42 16.93 3.56 -5.58
C PRO A 42 16.22 4.20 -4.38
N LEU A 43 16.06 3.41 -3.31
CA LEU A 43 15.40 3.83 -2.09
C LEU A 43 16.22 4.93 -1.42
N GLY A 44 15.73 6.16 -1.52
CA GLY A 44 16.28 7.29 -0.78
C GLY A 44 15.84 7.24 0.68
N MET A 45 16.40 6.33 1.49
CA MET A 45 15.96 6.05 2.87
C MET A 45 16.00 7.27 3.81
N HIS A 46 16.71 8.33 3.43
CA HIS A 46 16.67 9.64 4.10
C HIS A 46 15.34 10.39 3.93
N ARG A 47 14.54 10.08 2.90
CA ARG A 47 13.30 10.78 2.54
C ARG A 47 12.14 10.31 3.41
N ARG A 48 11.94 11.00 4.52
CA ARG A 48 10.89 10.69 5.51
C ARG A 48 9.76 11.72 5.55
N ASN A 49 9.95 12.86 4.91
CA ASN A 49 8.94 13.92 4.87
C ASN A 49 7.93 13.67 3.76
N LEU A 50 6.66 13.87 4.11
CA LEU A 50 5.55 13.86 3.19
C LEU A 50 5.26 15.25 2.64
N TYR A 51 4.71 15.29 1.44
CA TYR A 51 4.09 16.44 0.81
C TYR A 51 2.85 16.00 0.04
N ARG A 52 1.95 16.94 -0.25
CA ARG A 52 0.71 16.67 -1.01
C ARG A 52 0.87 17.18 -2.43
N VAL A 53 0.40 16.41 -3.42
CA VAL A 53 0.44 16.80 -4.84
C VAL A 53 -0.97 16.97 -5.36
N PHE A 54 -1.35 18.21 -5.67
CA PHE A 54 -2.63 18.56 -6.27
C PHE A 54 -2.48 18.78 -7.79
N ASN A 55 -3.55 18.52 -8.54
CA ASN A 55 -3.53 18.61 -10.01
C ASN A 55 -4.17 19.90 -10.56
N ASP A 56 -4.66 20.77 -9.68
CA ASP A 56 -5.33 22.03 -10.00
C ASP A 56 -4.98 23.11 -8.96
N ARG A 57 -5.23 24.39 -9.30
CA ARG A 57 -4.88 25.53 -8.44
C ARG A 57 -5.83 25.67 -7.26
N GLU A 58 -7.06 25.19 -7.44
CA GLU A 58 -8.16 25.23 -6.48
C GLU A 58 -8.02 24.13 -5.40
N LEU A 59 -7.05 23.22 -5.56
CA LEU A 59 -6.76 22.11 -4.65
C LEU A 59 -7.95 21.15 -4.48
N THR A 60 -8.71 20.96 -5.56
CA THR A 60 -9.94 20.17 -5.61
C THR A 60 -9.74 18.76 -6.19
N THR A 61 -8.56 18.48 -6.76
CA THR A 61 -8.21 17.20 -7.37
C THR A 61 -6.78 16.75 -7.02
N GLY A 62 -6.58 15.44 -6.91
CA GLY A 62 -5.36 14.87 -6.34
C GLY A 62 -5.27 15.18 -4.85
N GLY A 63 -4.07 15.40 -4.33
CA GLY A 63 -3.82 15.76 -2.94
C GLY A 63 -3.18 14.63 -2.12
N ARG A 64 -3.05 13.44 -2.68
CA ARG A 64 -2.37 12.28 -2.06
C ARG A 64 -1.02 12.67 -1.47
N PHE A 65 -0.66 11.97 -0.39
CA PHE A 65 0.61 12.13 0.29
C PHE A 65 1.72 11.37 -0.46
N TYR A 66 2.82 12.07 -0.70
CA TYR A 66 4.02 11.55 -1.37
C TYR A 66 5.28 11.91 -0.60
N GLY A 67 6.38 11.22 -0.87
CA GLY A 67 7.73 11.63 -0.45
C GLY A 67 8.42 10.68 0.52
N GLY A 68 7.64 9.89 1.26
CA GLY A 68 8.17 8.84 2.11
C GLY A 68 8.78 7.71 1.29
N TRP A 69 10.03 7.36 1.57
CA TRP A 69 10.76 6.32 0.82
C TRP A 69 10.07 4.95 0.85
N TRP A 70 9.30 4.66 1.91
CA TRP A 70 8.49 3.45 2.05
C TRP A 70 7.48 3.27 0.92
N GLN A 71 7.04 4.36 0.27
CA GLN A 71 6.11 4.29 -0.87
C GLN A 71 6.76 3.68 -2.11
N SER A 72 8.09 3.77 -2.22
CA SER A 72 8.88 3.17 -3.32
C SER A 72 9.29 1.73 -3.02
N VAL A 73 9.04 1.22 -1.81
CA VAL A 73 9.36 -0.16 -1.45
C VAL A 73 8.41 -1.09 -2.22
N PRO A 74 8.94 -2.04 -3.02
CA PRO A 74 8.11 -3.01 -3.73
C PRO A 74 7.25 -3.80 -2.76
N LYS A 75 6.03 -4.14 -3.17
CA LYS A 75 5.04 -4.81 -2.31
C LYS A 75 5.61 -6.02 -1.55
N ALA A 76 6.42 -6.86 -2.22
CA ALA A 76 7.05 -8.03 -1.61
C ALA A 76 8.01 -7.71 -0.46
N TYR A 77 8.61 -6.51 -0.46
CA TYR A 77 9.59 -6.07 0.55
C TYR A 77 8.95 -5.27 1.69
N ARG A 78 7.71 -4.79 1.54
CA ARG A 78 7.04 -3.95 2.56
C ARG A 78 6.85 -4.67 3.90
N ARG A 79 6.78 -6.01 3.89
CA ARG A 79 6.74 -6.83 5.11
C ARG A 79 7.99 -6.71 5.99
N HIS A 80 9.12 -6.33 5.40
CA HIS A 80 10.37 -6.11 6.13
C HIS A 80 10.47 -4.69 6.68
N LEU A 81 9.52 -3.81 6.36
CA LEU A 81 9.54 -2.45 6.86
C LEU A 81 9.37 -2.44 8.38
N ALA A 82 10.29 -1.75 9.05
CA ALA A 82 10.25 -1.54 10.48
C ALA A 82 10.36 -0.07 10.82
N VAL A 83 9.69 0.31 11.90
CA VAL A 83 9.80 1.64 12.52
C VAL A 83 10.24 1.46 13.96
N ASN A 84 11.38 2.07 14.33
CA ASN A 84 12.02 1.88 15.63
C ASN A 84 12.17 0.39 16.01
N GLY A 85 12.64 -0.44 15.07
CA GLY A 85 12.84 -1.88 15.28
C GLY A 85 11.55 -2.72 15.29
N LYS A 86 10.37 -2.11 15.15
CA LYS A 86 9.10 -2.83 15.21
C LYS A 86 8.51 -3.05 13.82
N ARG A 87 8.09 -4.30 13.55
CA ARG A 87 7.46 -4.69 12.27
C ARG A 87 6.13 -3.98 12.05
N MET A 88 5.87 -3.69 10.78
CA MET A 88 4.68 -2.98 10.33
C MET A 88 3.69 -3.93 9.63
N VAL A 89 2.41 -3.64 9.76
CA VAL A 89 1.32 -4.28 9.02
C VAL A 89 0.69 -3.27 8.07
N GLU A 90 0.47 -3.68 6.82
CA GLU A 90 -0.21 -2.86 5.81
C GLU A 90 -1.70 -3.20 5.78
N ILE A 91 -2.56 -2.20 5.97
CA ILE A 91 -4.02 -2.34 5.86
C ILE A 91 -4.50 -1.42 4.75
N ASP A 92 -5.36 -1.95 3.89
CA ASP A 92 -5.87 -1.27 2.69
C ASP A 92 -7.39 -1.37 2.61
N TYR A 93 -8.01 -0.38 1.98
CA TYR A 93 -9.44 -0.40 1.69
C TYR A 93 -9.75 -1.40 0.56
N SER A 94 -10.90 -2.06 0.65
CA SER A 94 -11.45 -2.83 -0.46
C SER A 94 -12.35 -1.93 -1.30
N ASN A 95 -12.14 -1.93 -2.62
CA ASN A 95 -13.02 -1.25 -3.59
C ASN A 95 -13.30 0.23 -3.27
N LEU A 96 -12.35 0.97 -2.70
CA LEU A 96 -12.58 2.33 -2.19
C LEU A 96 -13.30 3.25 -3.18
N HIS A 97 -12.71 3.47 -4.36
CA HIS A 97 -13.31 4.32 -5.39
C HIS A 97 -14.69 3.82 -5.87
N PRO A 98 -14.88 2.53 -6.25
CA PRO A 98 -16.21 2.01 -6.53
C PRO A 98 -17.22 2.27 -5.40
N VAL A 99 -16.89 1.96 -4.15
CA VAL A 99 -17.82 2.11 -3.01
C VAL A 99 -18.29 3.56 -2.87
N ILE A 100 -17.37 4.53 -2.96
CA ILE A 100 -17.72 5.96 -2.92
C ILE A 100 -18.67 6.31 -4.07
N LEU A 101 -18.37 5.88 -5.30
CA LEU A 101 -19.22 6.18 -6.46
C LEU A 101 -20.60 5.54 -6.38
N TYR A 102 -20.70 4.31 -5.88
CA TYR A 102 -21.98 3.63 -5.69
C TYR A 102 -22.84 4.34 -4.64
N ALA A 103 -22.24 4.80 -3.55
CA ALA A 103 -22.93 5.60 -2.56
C ALA A 103 -23.38 6.97 -3.09
N GLU A 104 -22.54 7.67 -3.87
CA GLU A 104 -22.93 8.89 -4.59
C GLU A 104 -24.14 8.65 -5.52
N ALA A 105 -24.29 7.44 -6.06
CA ALA A 105 -25.39 7.02 -6.92
C ALA A 105 -26.60 6.46 -6.16
N GLY A 106 -26.56 6.37 -4.82
CA GLY A 106 -27.62 5.76 -4.01
C GLY A 106 -27.81 4.26 -4.25
N ALA A 107 -26.75 3.56 -4.68
CA ALA A 107 -26.76 2.14 -5.03
C ALA A 107 -25.79 1.34 -4.16
N THR A 108 -26.02 0.02 -4.07
CA THR A 108 -25.13 -0.89 -3.33
C THR A 108 -24.09 -1.49 -4.26
N PRO A 109 -22.78 -1.42 -3.94
CA PRO A 109 -21.74 -2.03 -4.75
C PRO A 109 -21.75 -3.56 -4.63
N PRO A 110 -21.32 -4.30 -5.66
CA PRO A 110 -21.02 -5.73 -5.54
C PRO A 110 -19.94 -6.01 -4.48
N VAL A 111 -19.95 -7.21 -3.89
CA VAL A 111 -18.95 -7.65 -2.90
C VAL A 111 -17.52 -7.47 -3.43
N ASP A 112 -17.29 -7.85 -4.68
CA ASP A 112 -16.07 -7.56 -5.41
C ASP A 112 -16.40 -6.87 -6.72
N CYS A 113 -16.10 -5.58 -6.80
CA CYS A 113 -16.38 -4.75 -7.97
C CYS A 113 -15.58 -5.16 -9.23
N TYR A 114 -14.68 -6.15 -9.15
CA TYR A 114 -13.84 -6.56 -10.27
C TYR A 114 -14.03 -8.03 -10.66
N ARG A 115 -15.12 -8.65 -10.21
CA ARG A 115 -15.47 -10.07 -10.42
C ARG A 115 -16.90 -10.22 -10.92
N GLY A 116 -17.17 -11.35 -11.57
CA GLY A 116 -18.52 -11.68 -12.04
C GLY A 116 -18.95 -10.80 -13.22
N ILE A 117 -17.98 -10.32 -13.99
CA ILE A 117 -18.21 -9.46 -15.17
C ILE A 117 -18.28 -10.29 -16.44
N PHE A 118 -17.56 -11.41 -16.47
CA PHE A 118 -17.52 -12.34 -17.59
C PHE A 118 -18.18 -13.67 -17.24
N ASP A 119 -18.32 -14.55 -18.22
CA ASP A 119 -18.86 -15.90 -18.02
C ASP A 119 -18.01 -16.72 -17.04
N GLU A 120 -18.62 -17.74 -16.44
CA GLU A 120 -18.00 -18.56 -15.39
C GLU A 120 -16.71 -19.26 -15.85
N VAL A 121 -16.63 -19.67 -17.12
CA VAL A 121 -15.44 -20.34 -17.67
C VAL A 121 -14.29 -19.36 -17.73
N THR A 122 -14.55 -18.15 -18.22
CA THR A 122 -13.58 -17.06 -18.28
C THR A 122 -13.11 -16.62 -16.89
N GLU A 123 -14.02 -16.44 -15.93
CA GLU A 123 -13.69 -16.02 -14.56
C GLU A 123 -12.84 -17.08 -13.84
N THR A 124 -13.23 -18.36 -13.94
CA THR A 124 -12.50 -19.48 -13.36
C THR A 124 -11.10 -19.62 -13.97
N LYS A 125 -10.99 -19.59 -15.29
CA LYS A 125 -9.70 -19.70 -15.98
C LYS A 125 -8.79 -18.50 -15.73
N GLY A 126 -9.37 -17.31 -15.72
CA GLY A 126 -8.63 -16.05 -15.60
C GLY A 126 -8.23 -15.69 -14.18
N GLY A 127 -8.96 -16.16 -13.17
CA GLY A 127 -8.55 -16.11 -11.77
C GLY A 127 -8.12 -14.70 -11.32
N ALA A 128 -7.05 -14.61 -10.54
CA ALA A 128 -6.55 -13.33 -10.01
C ALA A 128 -6.03 -12.37 -11.09
N GLU A 129 -5.49 -12.90 -12.20
CA GLU A 129 -4.97 -12.09 -13.30
C GLU A 129 -6.07 -11.34 -14.04
N LEU A 130 -7.18 -12.02 -14.34
CA LEU A 130 -8.35 -11.39 -14.96
C LEU A 130 -8.90 -10.28 -14.07
N ARG A 131 -9.08 -10.55 -12.77
CA ARG A 131 -9.50 -9.55 -11.78
C ARG A 131 -8.57 -8.34 -11.75
N SER A 132 -7.25 -8.56 -11.85
CA SER A 132 -6.26 -7.49 -11.91
C SER A 132 -6.40 -6.64 -13.17
N MET A 133 -6.61 -7.28 -14.33
CA MET A 133 -6.86 -6.61 -15.60
C MET A 133 -8.16 -5.80 -15.59
N VAL A 134 -9.23 -6.35 -15.01
CA VAL A 134 -10.51 -5.65 -14.81
C VAL A 134 -10.32 -4.44 -13.91
N LYS A 135 -9.63 -4.57 -12.77
CA LYS A 135 -9.32 -3.44 -11.88
C LYS A 135 -8.52 -2.35 -12.59
N ALA A 136 -7.51 -2.74 -13.39
CA ALA A 136 -6.74 -1.79 -14.18
C ALA A 136 -7.61 -1.08 -15.23
N THR A 137 -8.50 -1.83 -15.91
CA THR A 137 -9.45 -1.29 -16.87
C THR A 137 -10.41 -0.30 -16.23
N PHE A 138 -11.05 -0.67 -15.11
CA PHE A 138 -11.93 0.20 -14.34
C PHE A 138 -11.24 1.53 -13.98
N ASN A 139 -10.03 1.46 -13.42
CA ASN A 139 -9.26 2.65 -13.04
C ASN A 139 -8.85 3.50 -14.25
N ALA A 140 -8.45 2.87 -15.37
CA ALA A 140 -8.11 3.60 -16.58
C ALA A 140 -9.32 4.37 -17.15
N MET A 141 -10.48 3.72 -17.19
CA MET A 141 -11.73 4.33 -17.65
C MET A 141 -12.17 5.47 -16.74
N LEU A 142 -11.99 5.34 -15.43
CA LEU A 142 -12.36 6.36 -14.45
C LEU A 142 -11.46 7.60 -14.49
N ASN A 143 -10.19 7.44 -14.84
CA ASN A 143 -9.22 8.53 -14.97
C ASN A 143 -9.24 9.21 -16.34
N ALA A 144 -9.70 8.52 -17.39
CA ALA A 144 -9.81 9.09 -18.71
C ALA A 144 -10.92 10.15 -18.78
N GLU A 145 -10.69 11.22 -19.56
CA GLU A 145 -11.67 12.30 -19.81
C GLU A 145 -12.46 12.09 -21.12
N ARG A 146 -12.15 11.02 -21.85
CA ARG A 146 -12.82 10.63 -23.09
C ARG A 146 -12.74 9.12 -23.31
N PRO A 147 -13.68 8.53 -24.06
CA PRO A 147 -13.62 7.12 -24.42
C PRO A 147 -12.29 6.74 -25.07
N LEU A 148 -11.69 5.66 -24.56
CA LEU A 148 -10.42 5.14 -25.07
C LEU A 148 -10.68 4.20 -26.25
N ARG A 149 -9.95 4.38 -27.35
CA ARG A 149 -10.08 3.53 -28.54
C ARG A 149 -9.32 2.20 -28.45
N GLN A 150 -8.30 2.15 -27.60
CA GLN A 150 -7.43 0.99 -27.41
C GLN A 150 -7.10 0.81 -25.93
N ALA A 151 -6.67 -0.40 -25.56
CA ALA A 151 -6.22 -0.70 -24.22
C ALA A 151 -4.99 0.16 -23.86
N PRO A 152 -5.00 0.85 -22.71
CA PRO A 152 -3.80 1.50 -22.17
C PRO A 152 -2.66 0.51 -21.90
N LYS A 153 -1.44 1.05 -21.78
CA LYS A 153 -0.26 0.26 -21.41
C LYS A 153 -0.51 -0.51 -20.10
N GLY A 154 -0.17 -1.79 -20.08
CA GLY A 154 -0.34 -2.69 -18.93
C GLY A 154 -1.71 -3.36 -18.80
N ILE A 155 -2.64 -3.07 -19.73
CA ILE A 155 -3.93 -3.77 -19.83
C ILE A 155 -3.88 -4.62 -21.09
N GLU A 156 -4.00 -5.94 -20.92
CA GLU A 156 -3.80 -6.91 -22.01
C GLU A 156 -5.03 -7.82 -22.19
N PRO A 157 -6.13 -7.33 -22.81
CA PRO A 157 -7.33 -8.12 -23.06
C PRO A 157 -7.06 -9.38 -23.89
N GLY A 158 -6.07 -9.32 -24.78
CA GLY A 158 -5.69 -10.44 -25.64
C GLY A 158 -5.24 -11.69 -24.88
N LYS A 159 -4.71 -11.57 -23.65
CA LYS A 159 -4.39 -12.72 -22.78
C LYS A 159 -5.60 -13.60 -22.48
N PHE A 160 -6.79 -13.01 -22.52
CA PHE A 160 -8.06 -13.69 -22.26
C PHE A 160 -8.89 -13.87 -23.54
N ASN A 161 -8.27 -13.73 -24.73
CA ASN A 161 -8.95 -13.76 -26.04
C ASN A 161 -10.05 -12.69 -26.18
N MET A 162 -9.89 -11.54 -25.52
CA MET A 162 -10.85 -10.44 -25.57
C MET A 162 -10.30 -9.24 -26.33
N SER A 163 -11.20 -8.45 -26.89
CA SER A 163 -10.88 -7.13 -27.45
C SER A 163 -11.09 -6.04 -26.38
N TRP A 164 -10.38 -4.91 -26.53
CA TRP A 164 -10.59 -3.75 -25.66
C TRP A 164 -12.04 -3.26 -25.62
N PRO A 165 -12.75 -3.10 -26.77
CA PRO A 165 -14.16 -2.74 -26.76
C PRO A 165 -15.02 -3.73 -25.95
N SER A 166 -14.76 -5.03 -26.07
CA SER A 166 -15.48 -6.07 -25.32
C SER A 166 -15.29 -5.91 -23.81
N VAL A 167 -14.05 -5.75 -23.34
CA VAL A 167 -13.75 -5.59 -21.91
C VAL A 167 -14.34 -4.29 -21.38
N SER A 168 -14.10 -3.18 -22.06
CA SER A 168 -14.56 -1.86 -21.59
C SER A 168 -16.10 -1.76 -21.54
N ASN A 169 -16.81 -2.37 -22.49
CA ASN A 169 -18.27 -2.45 -22.46
C ASN A 169 -18.76 -3.39 -21.35
N ALA A 170 -18.14 -4.55 -21.15
CA ALA A 170 -18.52 -5.47 -20.08
C ALA A 170 -18.40 -4.81 -18.70
N VAL A 171 -17.29 -4.09 -18.44
CA VAL A 171 -17.10 -3.33 -17.19
C VAL A 171 -18.17 -2.25 -17.02
N ARG A 172 -18.50 -1.50 -18.08
CA ARG A 172 -19.58 -0.50 -18.04
C ARG A 172 -20.92 -1.10 -17.69
N SER A 173 -21.31 -2.18 -18.39
CA SER A 173 -22.58 -2.85 -18.18
C SER A 173 -22.69 -3.46 -16.78
N ALA A 174 -21.61 -4.07 -16.27
CA ALA A 174 -21.57 -4.59 -14.91
C ALA A 174 -21.73 -3.50 -13.84
N HIS A 175 -21.29 -2.28 -14.14
CA HIS A 175 -21.35 -1.11 -13.27
C HIS A 175 -22.40 -0.08 -13.69
N GLY A 176 -23.55 -0.54 -14.22
CA GLY A 176 -24.64 0.32 -14.69
C GLY A 176 -24.96 1.54 -13.80
N PRO A 177 -25.10 1.41 -12.46
CA PRO A 177 -25.40 2.53 -11.57
C PRO A 177 -24.36 3.67 -11.57
N ILE A 178 -23.10 3.37 -11.90
CA ILE A 178 -22.00 4.34 -11.92
C ILE A 178 -21.38 4.50 -13.32
N GLU A 179 -22.02 3.93 -14.35
CA GLU A 179 -21.47 3.91 -15.71
C GLU A 179 -21.19 5.32 -16.24
N ASN A 180 -22.08 6.27 -15.90
CA ASN A 180 -21.99 7.67 -16.26
C ASN A 180 -20.77 8.40 -15.66
N LYS A 181 -20.01 7.76 -14.76
CA LYS A 181 -18.77 8.30 -14.19
C LYS A 181 -17.53 7.89 -14.99
N PHE A 182 -17.60 6.86 -15.82
CA PHE A 182 -16.49 6.50 -16.69
C PHE A 182 -16.27 7.55 -17.78
N TYR A 183 -15.00 7.75 -18.14
CA TYR A 183 -14.58 8.70 -19.17
C TYR A 183 -14.89 10.17 -18.84
N THR A 184 -15.04 10.51 -17.55
CA THR A 184 -15.29 11.88 -17.07
C THR A 184 -14.09 12.51 -16.37
N GLY A 185 -13.00 11.75 -16.18
CA GLY A 185 -11.87 12.16 -15.35
C GLY A 185 -12.13 12.15 -13.84
N ALA A 186 -13.23 11.54 -13.39
CA ALA A 186 -13.64 11.48 -11.98
C ALA A 186 -12.55 10.94 -11.03
N GLY A 187 -11.62 10.13 -11.54
CA GLY A 187 -10.52 9.60 -10.74
C GLY A 187 -9.70 10.67 -10.01
N LYS A 188 -9.45 11.84 -10.61
CA LYS A 188 -8.68 12.91 -9.94
C LYS A 188 -9.46 13.53 -8.76
N ARG A 189 -10.78 13.65 -8.87
CA ARG A 189 -11.66 14.08 -7.78
C ARG A 189 -11.71 13.05 -6.66
N LEU A 190 -11.81 11.76 -7.01
CA LEU A 190 -11.77 10.68 -6.02
C LEU A 190 -10.44 10.64 -5.27
N GLN A 191 -9.33 10.96 -5.94
CA GLN A 191 -8.04 11.16 -5.28
C GLN A 191 -8.00 12.35 -4.30
N ARG A 192 -8.93 13.30 -4.43
CA ARG A 192 -9.09 14.36 -3.42
C ARG A 192 -9.75 13.83 -2.18
N THR A 193 -10.83 13.08 -2.37
CA THR A 193 -11.57 12.42 -1.31
C THR A 193 -10.71 11.40 -0.57
N ASP A 194 -9.97 10.52 -1.29
CA ASP A 194 -9.06 9.55 -0.67
C ASP A 194 -8.02 10.23 0.21
N SER A 195 -7.55 11.41 -0.20
CA SER A 195 -6.54 12.14 0.52
C SER A 195 -7.09 12.82 1.78
N ASP A 196 -8.36 13.21 1.81
CA ASP A 196 -9.01 13.74 3.02
C ASP A 196 -9.21 12.63 4.04
N VAL A 197 -9.67 11.44 3.60
CA VAL A 197 -9.73 10.24 4.43
C VAL A 197 -8.35 9.94 5.00
N ALA A 198 -7.32 9.93 4.16
CA ALA A 198 -5.96 9.63 4.60
C ALA A 198 -5.40 10.66 5.59
N GLU A 199 -5.67 11.96 5.40
CA GLU A 199 -5.28 12.97 6.37
C GLU A 199 -5.96 12.72 7.72
N ARG A 200 -7.27 12.41 7.72
CA ARG A 200 -8.02 12.13 8.94
C ARG A 200 -7.47 10.92 9.70
N VAL A 201 -7.21 9.81 9.01
CA VAL A 201 -6.60 8.61 9.60
C VAL A 201 -5.24 8.95 10.21
N MET A 202 -4.38 9.65 9.47
CA MET A 202 -3.05 10.00 10.00
C MET A 202 -3.11 10.91 11.23
N LEU A 203 -4.08 11.83 11.30
CA LEU A 203 -4.25 12.72 12.44
C LEU A 203 -4.53 11.94 13.74
N ASP A 204 -5.34 10.88 13.71
CA ASP A 204 -5.65 10.06 14.89
C ASP A 204 -4.40 9.40 15.50
N PHE A 205 -3.42 9.05 14.67
CA PHE A 205 -2.19 8.39 15.11
C PHE A 205 -1.15 9.39 15.63
N ILE A 206 -0.94 10.49 14.91
CA ILE A 206 0.11 11.46 15.28
C ILE A 206 -0.23 12.21 16.57
N GLU A 207 -1.51 12.30 16.95
CA GLU A 207 -1.93 12.87 18.24
C GLU A 207 -1.41 12.07 19.43
N SER A 208 -1.23 10.76 19.24
CA SER A 208 -0.58 9.87 20.20
C SER A 208 0.93 9.72 19.95
N GLY A 209 1.51 10.51 19.04
CA GLY A 209 2.91 10.41 18.65
C GLY A 209 3.28 9.11 17.93
N ILE A 210 2.28 8.35 17.45
CA ILE A 210 2.48 7.06 16.80
C ILE A 210 2.78 7.31 15.30
N PRO A 211 3.90 6.81 14.77
CA PRO A 211 4.18 6.91 13.34
C PRO A 211 3.26 5.98 12.53
N ILE A 212 2.67 6.54 11.49
CA ILE A 212 1.85 5.83 10.51
C ILE A 212 2.33 6.22 9.11
N LEU A 213 2.43 5.25 8.20
CA LEU A 213 3.05 5.46 6.90
C LEU A 213 2.02 5.24 5.77
N PRO A 214 1.57 6.30 5.08
CA PRO A 214 0.61 6.17 4.01
C PRO A 214 1.28 5.64 2.73
N VAL A 215 0.60 4.72 2.05
CA VAL A 215 0.92 4.21 0.71
C VAL A 215 -0.34 4.32 -0.14
N HIS A 216 -0.55 5.50 -0.73
CA HIS A 216 -1.82 5.85 -1.39
C HIS A 216 -3.01 5.70 -0.43
N ASP A 217 -3.92 4.75 -0.70
CA ASP A 217 -5.12 4.42 0.09
C ASP A 217 -4.87 3.34 1.16
N SER A 218 -3.66 2.79 1.27
CA SER A 218 -3.26 1.88 2.36
C SER A 218 -2.36 2.57 3.39
N PHE A 219 -2.27 1.96 4.58
CA PHE A 219 -1.45 2.46 5.68
C PHE A 219 -0.63 1.34 6.29
N LEU A 220 0.64 1.62 6.56
CA LEU A 220 1.50 0.78 7.38
C LEU A 220 1.56 1.35 8.80
N VAL A 221 1.29 0.49 9.79
CA VAL A 221 1.42 0.80 11.22
C VAL A 221 2.07 -0.36 11.96
N HIS A 222 2.62 -0.13 13.14
CA HIS A 222 3.06 -1.22 14.01
C HIS A 222 1.91 -2.21 14.29
N GLU A 223 2.18 -3.52 14.21
CA GLU A 223 1.16 -4.59 14.36
C GLU A 223 0.26 -4.41 15.60
N GLY A 224 0.85 -3.98 16.73
CA GLY A 224 0.10 -3.73 17.97
C GLY A 224 -0.97 -2.63 17.89
N HIS A 225 -0.99 -1.83 16.81
CA HIS A 225 -2.01 -0.81 16.57
C HIS A 225 -2.97 -1.18 15.43
N ARG A 226 -2.95 -2.43 14.95
CA ARG A 226 -3.84 -2.92 13.88
C ARG A 226 -5.31 -2.64 14.14
N GLU A 227 -5.80 -2.94 15.34
CA GLU A 227 -7.21 -2.70 15.68
C GLU A 227 -7.56 -1.22 15.72
N PHE A 228 -6.64 -0.40 16.23
CA PHE A 228 -6.81 1.05 16.25
C PHE A 228 -6.84 1.62 14.82
N LEU A 229 -5.97 1.11 13.93
CA LEU A 229 -5.97 1.49 12.51
C LEU A 229 -7.27 1.12 11.83
N ASN A 230 -7.78 -0.10 12.06
CA ASN A 230 -9.06 -0.52 11.49
C ASN A 230 -10.20 0.43 11.91
N LYS A 231 -10.28 0.79 13.20
CA LYS A 231 -11.30 1.71 13.71
C LYS A 231 -11.13 3.10 13.09
N SER A 232 -9.94 3.66 13.11
CA SER A 232 -9.64 4.98 12.52
C SER A 232 -9.96 5.02 11.03
N MET A 233 -9.58 4.00 10.26
CA MET A 233 -9.89 3.89 8.84
C MET A 233 -11.39 3.84 8.55
N GLN A 234 -12.17 3.07 9.33
CA GLN A 234 -13.63 3.05 9.17
C GLN A 234 -14.25 4.39 9.54
N SER A 235 -13.90 4.93 10.71
CA SER A 235 -14.43 6.22 11.19
C SER A 235 -14.13 7.36 10.22
N ALA A 236 -12.90 7.44 9.70
CA ALA A 236 -12.52 8.46 8.71
C ALA A 236 -13.30 8.32 7.39
N LEU A 237 -13.53 7.09 6.92
CA LEU A 237 -14.29 6.86 5.70
C LEU A 237 -15.76 7.25 5.86
N VAL A 238 -16.37 6.92 6.99
CA VAL A 238 -17.74 7.33 7.33
C VAL A 238 -17.84 8.84 7.48
N GLU A 239 -16.90 9.48 8.18
CA GLU A 239 -16.90 10.92 8.41
C GLU A 239 -16.78 11.71 7.10
N VAL A 240 -15.89 11.30 6.20
CA VAL A 240 -15.59 12.04 4.96
C VAL A 240 -16.55 11.68 3.82
N CYS A 241 -16.91 10.40 3.71
CA CYS A 241 -17.65 9.88 2.55
C CYS A 241 -19.06 9.37 2.89
N GLY A 242 -19.38 9.15 4.16
CA GLY A 242 -20.65 8.56 4.58
C GLY A 242 -20.79 7.08 4.22
N VAL A 243 -19.68 6.36 4.02
CA VAL A 243 -19.69 4.96 3.56
C VAL A 243 -18.79 4.07 4.42
N GLU A 244 -19.04 2.76 4.35
CA GLU A 244 -18.20 1.73 4.93
C GLU A 244 -17.73 0.76 3.84
N THR A 245 -16.55 0.16 4.04
CA THR A 245 -16.08 -0.93 3.18
C THR A 245 -15.21 -1.90 3.96
N LYS A 246 -15.01 -3.09 3.41
CA LYS A 246 -14.12 -4.10 4.00
C LYS A 246 -12.67 -3.60 4.00
N LEU A 247 -12.02 -3.70 5.15
CA LEU A 247 -10.57 -3.54 5.25
C LEU A 247 -9.90 -4.89 5.01
N LYS A 248 -8.77 -4.87 4.30
CA LYS A 248 -7.97 -6.06 4.07
C LYS A 248 -6.56 -5.82 4.60
N VAL A 249 -6.04 -6.80 5.33
CA VAL A 249 -4.61 -6.85 5.60
C VAL A 249 -3.94 -7.30 4.32
N ILE A 250 -2.89 -6.58 3.92
CA ILE A 250 -2.04 -7.03 2.85
C ILE A 250 -1.11 -8.05 3.48
N ASP A 251 -1.54 -9.31 3.46
CA ASP A 251 -0.75 -10.41 4.02
C ASP A 251 0.62 -10.41 3.35
N ALA A 252 1.64 -10.34 4.20
CA ALA A 252 2.98 -10.73 3.81
C ALA A 252 2.91 -12.19 3.39
N ASP A 253 3.47 -12.54 2.24
CA ASP A 253 3.71 -13.94 1.93
C ASP A 253 4.66 -14.49 3.02
N LEU A 254 4.13 -15.18 4.03
CA LEU A 254 4.93 -15.69 5.13
C LEU A 254 5.67 -16.97 4.73
N SER A 255 5.49 -17.47 3.51
CA SER A 255 6.09 -18.74 3.08
C SER A 255 7.60 -18.78 3.27
N SER A 256 8.32 -17.68 3.02
CA SER A 256 9.76 -17.60 3.23
C SER A 256 10.18 -17.59 4.70
N VAL A 257 9.43 -16.88 5.57
CA VAL A 257 9.71 -16.84 7.02
C VAL A 257 9.40 -18.19 7.65
N VAL A 258 8.29 -18.81 7.23
CA VAL A 258 7.91 -20.16 7.65
C VAL A 258 8.93 -21.18 7.13
N ALA A 259 9.48 -20.99 5.93
CA ALA A 259 10.53 -21.86 5.38
C ALA A 259 11.88 -21.70 6.11
N GLU A 260 12.29 -20.48 6.46
CA GLU A 260 13.47 -20.23 7.29
C GLU A 260 13.30 -20.84 8.69
N GLN A 261 12.16 -20.58 9.35
CA GLN A 261 11.84 -21.19 10.64
C GLN A 261 11.76 -22.71 10.58
N ALA A 262 11.27 -23.28 9.48
CA ALA A 262 11.26 -24.73 9.27
C ALA A 262 12.66 -25.30 9.04
N ALA A 263 13.53 -24.57 8.35
CA ALA A 263 14.93 -24.95 8.14
C ALA A 263 15.75 -24.89 9.45
N ASP A 264 15.45 -23.91 10.32
CA ASP A 264 16.08 -23.82 11.63
C ASP A 264 15.54 -24.88 12.61
N ARG A 265 14.23 -25.17 12.57
CA ARG A 265 13.63 -26.31 13.29
C ARG A 265 14.18 -27.68 12.87
N ALA A 266 14.59 -27.82 11.61
CA ALA A 266 15.24 -29.06 11.16
C ALA A 266 16.64 -29.24 11.77
N LYS A 267 17.27 -28.18 12.28
CA LYS A 267 18.59 -28.22 12.93
C LYS A 267 18.50 -28.38 14.47
N ASP A 268 17.35 -28.08 15.07
CA ASP A 268 17.09 -28.25 16.50
C ASP A 268 15.76 -29.01 16.75
N PRO A 269 15.82 -30.33 16.99
CA PRO A 269 14.64 -31.16 17.20
C PRO A 269 13.83 -30.82 18.45
N GLU A 270 14.41 -30.12 19.42
CA GLU A 270 13.75 -29.75 20.68
C GLU A 270 13.16 -28.32 20.65
N ASP A 271 13.37 -27.55 19.57
CA ASP A 271 12.79 -26.20 19.31
C ASP A 271 13.16 -25.13 20.37
N PHE A 272 14.34 -25.22 20.98
CA PHE A 272 14.82 -24.22 21.96
C PHE A 272 15.77 -23.18 21.36
N GLY A 273 16.29 -23.42 20.17
CA GLY A 273 17.26 -22.58 19.48
C GLY A 273 18.71 -22.81 19.94
N PRO A 274 19.69 -22.19 19.27
CA PRO A 274 21.08 -22.28 19.67
C PRO A 274 21.28 -21.67 21.07
N GLN A 275 22.18 -22.26 21.88
CA GLN A 275 22.59 -21.66 23.15
C GLN A 275 23.13 -20.25 22.89
N THR A 276 22.52 -19.26 23.53
CA THR A 276 22.98 -17.87 23.46
C THR A 276 24.13 -17.64 24.44
N SER A 277 25.09 -16.81 24.07
CA SER A 277 26.12 -16.35 25.00
C SER A 277 25.50 -15.43 26.04
N LEU A 278 26.05 -15.44 27.26
CA LEU A 278 25.77 -14.43 28.29
C LEU A 278 26.78 -13.28 28.24
N ASP A 279 27.84 -13.40 27.43
CA ASP A 279 28.80 -12.33 27.22
C ASP A 279 28.22 -11.31 26.25
N ILE A 280 27.88 -10.14 26.80
CA ILE A 280 27.34 -9.01 26.05
C ILE A 280 28.27 -8.62 24.89
N SER A 281 29.59 -8.72 25.04
CA SER A 281 30.56 -8.36 24.00
C SER A 281 30.49 -9.32 22.81
N GLU A 282 30.27 -10.61 23.09
CA GLU A 282 30.09 -11.64 22.07
C GLU A 282 28.73 -11.48 21.34
N ILE A 283 27.68 -11.16 22.08
CA ILE A 283 26.35 -10.85 21.51
C ILE A 283 26.41 -9.62 20.59
N LEU A 284 27.05 -8.54 21.05
CA LEU A 284 27.15 -7.30 20.25
C LEU A 284 28.07 -7.46 19.04
N SER A 285 29.16 -8.23 19.15
CA SER A 285 30.07 -8.47 18.02
C SER A 285 29.52 -9.40 16.95
N SER A 286 28.56 -10.27 17.32
CA SER A 286 27.87 -11.18 16.39
C SER A 286 26.69 -10.54 15.66
N GLN A 287 26.31 -9.30 15.97
CA GLN A 287 25.30 -8.58 15.21
C GLN A 287 25.75 -8.35 13.77
N GLU A 288 24.82 -8.51 12.81
CA GLU A 288 25.06 -8.29 11.38
C GLU A 288 23.85 -7.61 10.72
N GLY A 289 24.06 -7.03 9.53
CA GLY A 289 22.99 -6.46 8.72
C GLY A 289 22.17 -5.39 9.45
N TYR A 290 20.86 -5.60 9.55
CA TYR A 290 19.94 -4.61 10.11
C TYR A 290 20.14 -4.37 11.61
N ASP A 291 20.67 -5.34 12.37
CA ASP A 291 20.93 -5.17 13.81
C ASP A 291 22.04 -4.12 14.03
N ARG A 292 23.11 -4.17 13.23
CA ARG A 292 24.15 -3.13 13.25
C ARG A 292 23.61 -1.76 12.88
N ARG A 293 22.69 -1.68 11.91
CA ARG A 293 22.07 -0.40 11.49
C ARG A 293 21.16 0.18 12.59
N LEU A 294 20.46 -0.67 13.32
CA LEU A 294 19.64 -0.29 14.47
C LEU A 294 20.48 0.26 15.62
N ASP A 295 21.55 -0.45 15.98
CA ASP A 295 22.46 -0.02 17.07
C ASP A 295 23.19 1.27 16.71
N ALA A 296 23.65 1.41 15.47
CA ALA A 296 24.23 2.66 14.98
C ALA A 296 23.25 3.84 15.11
N PHE A 297 21.96 3.62 14.87
CA PHE A 297 20.95 4.67 15.06
C PHE A 297 20.79 5.09 16.52
N PHE A 298 20.65 4.13 17.44
CA PHE A 298 20.49 4.45 18.86
C PHE A 298 21.71 5.16 19.45
N ASN A 299 22.92 4.85 18.97
CA ASN A 299 24.14 5.53 19.38
C ASN A 299 24.20 7.00 18.94
N ILE A 300 23.53 7.37 17.84
CA ILE A 300 23.47 8.76 17.37
C ILE A 300 22.49 9.59 18.20
N GLU A 301 21.38 9.01 18.68
CA GLU A 301 20.41 9.75 19.52
C GLU A 301 20.92 10.06 20.94
N GLN A 302 21.99 9.38 21.39
CA GLN A 302 22.58 9.57 22.72
C GLN A 302 23.77 10.55 22.74
N ALA A 303 24.23 11.02 21.58
CA ALA A 303 25.36 11.95 21.43
C ALA A 303 24.89 13.41 21.26
#